data_AF-A0A1S3RC36-F1
#
_entry.id   AF-A0A1S3RC36-F1
#
_cell.length_a   1.000
_cell.length_b   1.000
_cell.length_c   1.000
_cell.angle_alpha   90.00
_cell.angle_beta   90.00
_cell.angle_gamma   90.00
#
_symmetry.space_group_name_H-M   'P 1'
#
loop_
_entity.id
_entity.type
_entity.pdbx_description
1 polymer ?
#
loop_
_entity_poly.entity_id
_entity_poly.type
_entity_poly.pdbx_seq_one_letter_code
_entity_poly.pdbx_strand_id
1 'polypeptide(L)'
;MLLFYSTNRSWSRLTYLTTSYHEAQEELLEFQEGSRELEAELEAQLGQAEHRIRDLHTENQRLKSELDNLKEKLEQQYAQSYKQVSMLEDDLGQTRGIKEQLHKYVRELEQANDDLERAKRATIVSLEDFEGRLNQAIERNAFLESELDEKESLLVSVQRLKDEARDLRQEMVVRERTADRMSAPSSPTLDMDKMHSAVQASLSLPVTPVGKGMEHPFINPKSSVLTNGCGPGGSPLTPSARISALNIVGDLLRKVGALESKLAACRNFAKDQAVRKTYSTSSTNMITGNGNLINSNATKFSHSLHTTYYDKTAVNGLDPSTLTALASPRNVSPPGMLPLTV
;
A
#
# COMPACT_ATOMS: atom_id res chain seq x y z
N MET A 1 120.84 10.21 75.57
CA MET A 1 119.95 11.09 74.76
C MET A 1 119.64 10.51 73.38
N LEU A 2 120.65 10.11 72.59
CA LEU A 2 120.48 9.60 71.21
C LEU A 2 119.63 8.32 71.09
N LEU A 3 119.81 7.34 71.97
CA LEU A 3 118.99 6.11 71.99
C LEU A 3 117.52 6.40 72.31
N PHE A 4 117.24 7.37 73.19
CA PHE A 4 115.88 7.77 73.54
C PHE A 4 115.17 8.45 72.37
N TYR A 5 115.88 9.30 71.62
CA TYR A 5 115.39 9.92 70.38
C TYR A 5 115.16 8.90 69.26
N SER A 6 116.02 7.90 69.12
CA SER A 6 115.85 6.82 68.13
C SER A 6 114.63 5.95 68.45
N THR A 7 114.45 5.59 69.73
CA THR A 7 113.28 4.83 70.18
C THR A 7 112.01 5.65 70.02
N ASN A 8 111.99 6.92 70.43
CA ASN A 8 110.82 7.79 70.27
C ASN A 8 110.43 7.96 68.79
N ARG A 9 111.42 8.16 67.90
CA ARG A 9 111.20 8.25 66.45
C ARG A 9 110.73 6.93 65.81
N SER A 10 111.19 5.79 66.32
CA SER A 10 110.70 4.46 65.93
C SER A 10 109.27 4.21 66.38
N TRP A 11 108.93 4.61 67.61
CA TRP A 11 107.57 4.53 68.15
C TRP A 11 106.61 5.44 67.39
N SER A 12 106.98 6.70 67.10
CA SER A 12 106.17 7.60 66.27
C SER A 12 105.95 7.06 64.85
N ARG A 13 106.95 6.38 64.28
CA ARG A 13 106.82 5.76 62.95
C ARG A 13 105.93 4.51 63.00
N LEU A 14 106.03 3.70 64.05
CA LEU A 14 105.16 2.55 64.26
C LEU A 14 103.71 3.03 64.44
N THR A 15 103.46 3.99 65.32
CA THR A 15 102.11 4.54 65.53
C THR A 15 101.52 5.12 64.26
N TYR A 16 102.31 5.86 63.47
CA TYR A 16 101.86 6.39 62.17
C TYR A 16 101.47 5.27 61.19
N LEU A 17 102.27 4.19 61.12
CA LEU A 17 101.98 3.06 60.23
C LEU A 17 100.74 2.29 60.69
N THR A 18 100.53 2.15 62.00
CA THR A 18 99.32 1.52 62.55
C THR A 18 98.07 2.37 62.29
N THR A 19 98.17 3.69 62.44
CA THR A 19 97.07 4.62 62.12
C THR A 19 96.75 4.59 60.64
N SER A 20 97.74 4.66 59.75
CA SER A 20 97.54 4.59 58.30
C SER A 20 96.95 3.26 57.85
N TYR A 21 97.37 2.14 58.45
CA TYR A 21 96.74 0.83 58.21
C TYR A 21 95.27 0.82 58.65
N HIS A 22 94.97 1.40 59.82
CA HIS A 22 93.61 1.45 60.34
C HIS A 22 92.69 2.32 59.46
N GLU A 23 93.17 3.49 59.03
CA GLU A 23 92.46 4.37 58.08
C GLU A 23 92.18 3.66 56.76
N ALA A 24 93.16 2.96 56.17
CA ALA A 24 92.97 2.19 54.94
C ALA A 24 92.00 0.99 55.13
N GLN A 25 91.97 0.41 56.33
CA GLN A 25 91.02 -0.65 56.68
C GLN A 25 89.59 -0.10 56.81
N GLU A 26 89.42 1.06 57.44
CA GLU A 26 88.11 1.74 57.54
C GLU A 26 87.61 2.17 56.15
N GLU A 27 88.47 2.74 55.31
CA GLU A 27 88.13 3.14 53.93
C GLU A 27 87.69 1.92 53.08
N LEU A 28 88.39 0.78 53.21
CA LEU A 28 87.99 -0.45 52.52
C LEU A 28 86.62 -0.95 53.00
N LEU A 29 86.35 -0.87 54.31
CA LEU A 29 85.06 -1.28 54.87
C LEU A 29 83.93 -0.38 54.37
N GLU A 30 84.14 0.94 54.35
CA GLU A 30 83.16 1.90 53.81
C GLU A 30 82.91 1.65 52.31
N PHE A 31 83.95 1.37 51.52
CA PHE A 31 83.80 1.02 50.11
C PHE A 31 83.03 -0.30 49.90
N GLN A 32 83.30 -1.32 50.72
CA GLN A 32 82.58 -2.59 50.68
C GLN A 32 81.11 -2.42 51.06
N GLU A 33 80.83 -1.63 52.09
CA GLU A 33 79.47 -1.33 52.54
C GLU A 33 78.71 -0.52 51.48
N GLY A 34 79.31 0.53 50.94
CA GLY A 34 78.73 1.34 49.86
C GLY A 34 78.50 0.53 48.57
N SER A 35 79.39 -0.41 48.23
CA SER A 35 79.19 -1.32 47.09
C SER A 35 78.00 -2.25 47.33
N ARG A 36 77.87 -2.81 48.54
CA ARG A 36 76.74 -3.66 48.92
C ARG A 36 75.41 -2.90 48.93
N GLU A 37 75.38 -1.66 49.41
CA GLU A 37 74.19 -0.81 49.37
C GLU A 37 73.78 -0.49 47.93
N LEU A 38 74.74 -0.18 47.06
CA LEU A 38 74.49 0.06 45.64
C LEU A 38 73.97 -1.20 44.92
N GLU A 39 74.54 -2.37 45.20
CA GLU A 39 74.05 -3.65 44.69
C GLU A 39 72.60 -3.90 45.13
N ALA A 40 72.28 -3.68 46.41
CA ALA A 40 70.92 -3.84 46.92
C ALA A 40 69.92 -2.88 46.25
N GLU A 41 70.31 -1.63 45.98
CA GLU A 41 69.48 -0.66 45.25
C GLU A 41 69.26 -1.09 43.79
N LEU A 42 70.30 -1.58 43.11
CA LEU A 42 70.19 -2.10 41.74
C LEU A 42 69.30 -3.34 41.67
N GLU A 43 69.41 -4.25 42.65
CA GLU A 43 68.54 -5.43 42.77
C GLU A 43 67.09 -5.03 43.02
N ALA A 44 66.83 -4.02 43.86
CA ALA A 44 65.50 -3.50 44.10
C ALA A 44 64.89 -2.88 42.84
N GLN A 45 65.66 -2.09 42.09
CA GLN A 45 65.23 -1.51 40.81
C GLN A 45 64.97 -2.58 39.74
N LEU A 46 65.83 -3.59 39.64
CA LEU A 46 65.64 -4.72 38.74
C LEU A 46 64.34 -5.48 39.09
N GLY A 47 64.13 -5.80 40.36
CA GLY A 47 62.93 -6.47 40.83
C GLY A 47 61.65 -5.66 40.56
N GLN A 48 61.69 -4.34 40.74
CA GLN A 48 60.58 -3.45 40.40
C GLN A 48 60.31 -3.44 38.89
N ALA A 49 61.35 -3.37 38.06
CA ALA A 49 61.23 -3.40 36.61
C ALA A 49 60.65 -4.74 36.11
N GLU A 50 61.13 -5.87 36.65
CA GLU A 50 60.61 -7.21 36.36
C GLU A 50 59.14 -7.37 36.79
N HIS A 51 58.76 -6.81 37.94
CA HIS A 51 57.37 -6.79 38.37
C HIS A 51 56.49 -5.99 37.40
N ARG A 52 56.94 -4.79 37.01
CA ARG A 52 56.23 -3.96 36.03
C ARG A 52 56.08 -4.63 34.67
N ILE A 53 57.11 -5.34 34.21
CA ILE A 53 57.05 -6.13 32.96
C ILE A 53 56.00 -7.23 33.08
N ARG A 54 55.95 -7.94 34.21
CA ARG A 54 54.93 -8.98 34.45
C ARG A 54 53.51 -8.39 34.43
N ASP A 55 53.28 -7.27 35.09
CA ASP A 55 51.97 -6.60 35.12
C ASP A 55 51.54 -6.09 33.73
N LEU A 56 52.47 -5.49 32.99
CA LEU A 56 52.19 -5.08 31.61
C LEU A 56 51.91 -6.28 30.70
N HIS A 57 52.56 -7.42 30.94
CA HIS A 57 52.34 -8.63 30.18
C HIS A 57 50.95 -9.23 30.44
N THR A 58 50.53 -9.32 31.70
CA THR A 58 49.19 -9.82 32.06
C THR A 58 48.09 -8.91 31.51
N GLU A 59 48.27 -7.58 31.60
CA GLU A 59 47.33 -6.62 31.02
C GLU A 59 47.28 -6.72 29.49
N ASN A 60 48.42 -6.92 28.82
CA ASN A 60 48.46 -7.12 27.38
C ASN A 60 47.72 -8.40 26.95
N GLN A 61 47.86 -9.49 27.71
CA GLN A 61 47.11 -10.73 27.47
C GLN A 61 45.60 -10.54 27.70
N ARG A 62 45.22 -9.81 28.76
CA ARG A 62 43.82 -9.46 29.03
C ARG A 62 43.21 -8.66 27.89
N LEU A 63 43.88 -7.60 27.44
CA LEU A 63 43.45 -6.76 26.33
C LEU A 63 43.35 -7.52 25.01
N LYS A 64 44.30 -8.43 24.72
CA LYS A 64 44.21 -9.32 23.54
C LYS A 64 42.97 -10.20 23.59
N SER A 65 42.70 -10.79 24.75
CA SER A 65 41.54 -11.67 24.93
C SER A 65 40.22 -10.90 24.80
N GLU A 66 40.16 -9.67 25.31
CA GLU A 66 39.02 -8.77 25.17
C GLU A 66 38.82 -8.35 23.70
N LEU A 67 39.91 -8.04 22.99
CA LEU A 67 39.89 -7.69 21.58
C LEU A 67 39.38 -8.86 20.72
N ASP A 68 39.82 -10.09 20.98
CA ASP A 68 39.36 -11.28 20.26
C ASP A 68 37.87 -11.57 20.53
N ASN A 69 37.42 -11.40 21.78
CA ASN A 69 36.00 -11.54 22.14
C ASN A 69 35.13 -10.47 21.44
N LEU A 70 35.59 -9.23 21.38
CA LEU A 70 34.87 -8.16 20.67
C LEU A 70 34.81 -8.42 19.16
N LYS A 71 35.89 -8.93 18.56
CA LYS A 71 35.89 -9.35 17.15
C LYS A 71 34.90 -10.49 16.89
N GLU A 72 34.88 -11.50 17.75
CA GLU A 72 33.94 -12.61 17.62
C GLU A 72 32.49 -12.13 17.70
N LYS A 73 32.16 -11.28 18.68
CA LYS A 73 30.83 -10.68 18.81
C LYS A 73 30.45 -9.85 17.59
N LEU A 74 31.39 -9.06 17.06
CA LEU A 74 31.16 -8.26 15.86
C LEU A 74 30.85 -9.15 14.66
N GLU A 75 31.63 -10.21 14.46
CA GLU A 75 31.41 -11.18 13.38
C GLU A 75 30.06 -11.89 13.51
N GLN A 76 29.69 -12.31 14.73
CA GLN A 76 28.38 -12.90 15.00
C GLN A 76 27.23 -11.94 14.67
N GLN A 77 27.37 -10.65 15.03
CA GLN A 77 26.36 -9.63 14.71
C GLN A 77 26.28 -9.37 13.21
N TYR A 78 27.41 -9.31 12.49
CA TYR A 78 27.41 -9.19 11.04
C TYR A 78 26.74 -10.39 10.36
N ALA A 79 27.07 -11.61 10.77
CA ALA A 79 26.46 -12.82 10.24
C ALA A 79 24.93 -12.87 10.51
N GLN A 80 24.49 -12.43 11.70
CA GLN A 80 23.08 -12.36 12.03
C GLN A 80 22.35 -11.29 11.22
N SER A 81 22.93 -10.09 11.11
CA SER A 81 22.37 -8.99 10.33
C SER A 81 22.26 -9.37 8.85
N TYR A 82 23.30 -10.01 8.30
CA TYR A 82 23.29 -10.49 6.91
C TYR A 82 22.14 -11.49 6.67
N LYS A 83 21.95 -12.46 7.58
CA LYS A 83 20.82 -13.41 7.50
C LYS A 83 19.47 -12.70 7.54
N GLN A 84 19.30 -11.71 8.42
CA GLN A 84 18.06 -10.93 8.51
C GLN A 84 17.79 -10.13 7.23
N VAL A 85 18.81 -9.48 6.68
CA VAL A 85 18.69 -8.72 5.43
C VAL A 85 18.30 -9.65 4.29
N SER A 86 18.98 -10.80 4.15
CA SER A 86 18.64 -11.80 3.13
C SER A 86 17.19 -12.28 3.24
N MET A 87 16.71 -12.59 4.44
CA MET A 87 15.31 -12.98 4.65
C MET A 87 14.33 -11.87 4.26
N LEU A 88 14.63 -10.63 4.63
CA LEU A 88 13.78 -9.49 4.29
C LEU A 88 13.76 -9.20 2.78
N GLU A 89 14.87 -9.43 2.08
CA GLU A 89 14.96 -9.33 0.62
C GLU A 89 14.09 -10.39 -0.06
N ASP A 90 14.11 -11.64 0.44
CA ASP A 90 13.26 -12.73 -0.05
C ASP A 90 11.77 -12.42 0.18
N ASP A 91 11.39 -11.99 1.38
CA ASP A 91 10.01 -11.61 1.73
C ASP A 91 9.52 -10.42 0.89
N LEU A 92 10.39 -9.44 0.62
CA LEU A 92 10.10 -8.32 -0.26
C LEU A 92 9.86 -8.79 -1.69
N GLY A 93 10.68 -9.72 -2.18
CA GLY A 93 10.51 -10.37 -3.48
C GLY A 93 9.17 -11.11 -3.57
N GLN A 94 8.84 -11.93 -2.57
CA GLN A 94 7.57 -12.66 -2.50
C GLN A 94 6.37 -11.71 -2.49
N THR A 95 6.42 -10.66 -1.67
CA THR A 95 5.34 -9.66 -1.56
C THR A 95 5.12 -8.94 -2.89
N ARG A 96 6.21 -8.59 -3.60
CA ARG A 96 6.12 -7.98 -4.94
C ARG A 96 5.50 -8.95 -5.96
N GLY A 97 5.89 -10.22 -5.93
CA GLY A 97 5.31 -11.24 -6.80
C GLY A 97 3.81 -11.44 -6.56
N ILE A 98 3.39 -11.52 -5.28
CA ILE A 98 1.96 -11.62 -4.92
C ILE A 98 1.19 -10.39 -5.39
N LYS A 99 1.75 -9.18 -5.19
CA LYS A 99 1.13 -7.93 -5.65
C LYS A 99 0.92 -7.96 -7.17
N GLU A 100 1.92 -8.37 -7.93
CA GLU A 100 1.82 -8.45 -9.39
C GLU A 100 0.75 -9.46 -9.84
N GLN A 101 0.72 -10.64 -9.21
CA GLN A 101 -0.29 -11.65 -9.50
C GLN A 101 -1.71 -11.16 -9.20
N LEU A 102 -1.92 -10.49 -8.06
CA LEU A 102 -3.22 -9.90 -7.72
C LEU A 102 -3.60 -8.80 -8.71
N HIS A 103 -2.66 -7.97 -9.13
CA HIS A 103 -2.92 -6.92 -10.10
C HIS A 103 -3.30 -7.48 -11.48
N LYS A 104 -2.67 -8.58 -11.90
CA LYS A 104 -3.07 -9.33 -13.09
C LYS A 104 -4.48 -9.93 -12.94
N TYR A 105 -4.75 -10.56 -11.80
CA TYR A 105 -6.05 -11.17 -11.52
C TYR A 105 -7.20 -10.16 -11.50
N VAL A 106 -6.98 -8.94 -10.99
CA VAL A 106 -7.98 -7.86 -11.07
C VAL A 106 -8.34 -7.53 -12.51
N ARG A 107 -7.35 -7.41 -13.41
CA ARG A 107 -7.61 -7.15 -14.84
C ARG A 107 -8.40 -8.27 -15.50
N GLU A 108 -8.09 -9.52 -15.16
CA GLU A 108 -8.83 -10.69 -15.66
C GLU A 108 -10.30 -10.67 -15.20
N LEU A 109 -10.55 -10.30 -13.93
CA LEU A 109 -11.91 -10.14 -13.40
C LEU A 109 -12.66 -8.98 -14.07
N GLU A 110 -11.99 -7.85 -14.31
CA GLU A 110 -12.57 -6.70 -15.02
C GLU A 110 -12.97 -7.10 -16.45
N GLN A 111 -12.10 -7.81 -17.17
CA GLN A 111 -12.40 -8.31 -18.51
C GLN A 111 -13.59 -9.29 -18.51
N ALA A 112 -13.61 -10.25 -17.57
CA ALA A 112 -14.72 -11.20 -17.46
C ALA A 112 -16.05 -10.49 -17.13
N ASN A 113 -16.01 -9.42 -16.35
CA ASN A 113 -17.19 -8.61 -16.05
C ASN A 113 -17.68 -7.84 -17.30
N ASP A 114 -16.78 -7.23 -18.07
CA ASP A 114 -17.12 -6.58 -19.33
C ASP A 114 -17.77 -7.56 -20.33
N ASP A 115 -17.24 -8.78 -20.42
CA ASP A 115 -17.80 -9.85 -21.25
C ASP A 115 -19.19 -10.29 -20.77
N LEU A 116 -19.38 -10.39 -19.45
CA LEU A 116 -20.68 -10.69 -18.85
C LEU A 116 -21.71 -9.58 -19.12
N GLU A 117 -21.31 -8.31 -18.99
CA GLU A 117 -22.18 -7.18 -19.32
C GLU A 117 -22.56 -7.18 -20.81
N ARG A 118 -21.62 -7.50 -21.70
CA ARG A 118 -21.89 -7.62 -23.14
C ARG A 118 -22.89 -8.75 -23.40
N ALA A 119 -22.69 -9.92 -22.81
CA ALA A 119 -23.61 -11.05 -22.92
C ALA A 119 -25.01 -10.69 -22.40
N LYS A 120 -25.10 -10.01 -21.25
CA LYS A 120 -26.37 -9.52 -20.70
C LYS A 120 -27.09 -8.59 -21.67
N ARG A 121 -26.38 -7.63 -22.29
CA ARG A 121 -26.99 -6.72 -23.28
C ARG A 121 -27.51 -7.47 -24.50
N ALA A 122 -26.75 -8.43 -25.02
CA ALA A 122 -27.18 -9.27 -26.14
C ALA A 122 -28.44 -10.08 -25.80
N THR A 123 -28.50 -10.66 -24.59
CA THR A 123 -29.69 -11.38 -24.11
C THR A 123 -30.91 -10.47 -24.00
N ILE A 124 -30.77 -9.26 -23.45
CA ILE A 124 -31.88 -8.30 -23.35
C ILE A 124 -32.44 -7.97 -24.74
N VAL A 125 -31.58 -7.61 -25.69
CA VAL A 125 -32.01 -7.31 -27.07
C VAL A 125 -32.70 -8.51 -27.71
N SER A 126 -32.17 -9.72 -27.51
CA SER A 126 -32.81 -10.94 -28.02
C SER A 126 -34.20 -11.16 -27.41
N LEU A 127 -34.39 -10.87 -26.12
CA LEU A 127 -35.70 -10.98 -25.46
C LEU A 127 -36.67 -9.94 -26.00
N GLU A 128 -36.24 -8.68 -26.14
CA GLU A 128 -37.04 -7.59 -26.72
C GLU A 128 -37.48 -7.93 -28.15
N ASP A 129 -36.60 -8.53 -28.96
CA ASP A 129 -36.93 -9.01 -30.30
C ASP A 129 -38.00 -10.12 -30.28
N PHE A 130 -37.93 -11.06 -29.32
CA PHE A 130 -38.95 -12.09 -29.16
C PHE A 130 -40.29 -11.50 -28.71
N GLU A 131 -40.28 -10.57 -27.77
CA GLU A 131 -41.48 -9.85 -27.31
C GLU A 131 -42.14 -9.09 -28.47
N GLY A 132 -41.35 -8.39 -29.28
CA GLY A 132 -41.86 -7.70 -30.47
C GLY A 132 -42.52 -8.65 -31.49
N ARG A 133 -41.91 -9.83 -31.73
CA ARG A 133 -42.50 -10.85 -32.62
C ARG A 133 -43.78 -11.45 -32.05
N LEU A 134 -43.81 -11.68 -30.73
CA LEU A 134 -45.01 -12.19 -30.04
C LEU A 134 -46.15 -11.18 -30.15
N ASN A 135 -45.90 -9.90 -29.90
CA ASN A 135 -46.90 -8.84 -30.01
C ASN A 135 -47.46 -8.76 -31.44
N GLN A 136 -46.61 -8.81 -32.46
CA GLN A 136 -47.09 -8.85 -33.85
C GLN A 136 -47.91 -10.11 -34.17
N ALA A 137 -47.62 -11.25 -33.55
CA ALA A 137 -48.42 -12.46 -33.71
C ALA A 137 -49.79 -12.31 -33.02
N ILE A 138 -49.83 -11.68 -31.84
CA ILE A 138 -51.07 -11.36 -31.12
C ILE A 138 -51.94 -10.40 -31.95
N GLU A 139 -51.37 -9.33 -32.49
CA GLU A 139 -52.09 -8.37 -33.36
C GLU A 139 -52.68 -9.05 -34.59
N ARG A 140 -51.92 -9.93 -35.26
CA ARG A 140 -52.42 -10.71 -36.40
C ARG A 140 -53.55 -11.66 -36.00
N ASN A 141 -53.45 -12.32 -34.84
CA ASN A 141 -54.52 -13.20 -34.36
C ASN A 141 -55.79 -12.41 -34.04
N ALA A 142 -55.69 -11.26 -33.38
CA ALA A 142 -56.84 -10.39 -33.10
C ALA A 142 -57.53 -9.91 -34.40
N PHE A 143 -56.74 -9.58 -35.44
CA PHE A 143 -57.29 -9.25 -36.75
C PHE A 143 -58.04 -10.43 -37.37
N LEU A 144 -57.45 -11.63 -37.35
CA LEU A 144 -58.09 -12.84 -37.86
C LEU A 144 -59.37 -13.21 -37.07
N GLU A 145 -59.39 -13.01 -35.75
CA GLU A 145 -60.58 -13.18 -34.92
C GLU A 145 -61.71 -12.24 -35.39
N SER A 146 -61.40 -10.96 -35.66
CA SER A 146 -62.40 -10.02 -36.18
C SER A 146 -62.94 -10.40 -37.57
N GLU A 147 -62.08 -10.91 -38.47
CA GLU A 147 -62.53 -11.40 -39.78
C GLU A 147 -63.45 -12.63 -39.64
N LEU A 148 -63.19 -13.50 -38.65
CA LEU A 148 -64.05 -14.63 -38.34
C LEU A 148 -65.40 -14.18 -37.76
N ASP A 149 -65.41 -13.18 -36.89
CA ASP A 149 -66.63 -12.59 -36.32
C ASP A 149 -67.51 -11.95 -37.41
N GLU A 150 -66.91 -11.19 -38.33
CA GLU A 150 -67.62 -10.61 -39.49
C GLU A 150 -68.24 -11.70 -40.36
N LYS A 151 -67.47 -12.77 -40.63
CA LYS A 151 -67.96 -13.93 -41.37
C LYS A 151 -69.13 -14.60 -40.67
N GLU A 152 -69.09 -14.76 -39.36
CA GLU A 152 -70.21 -15.31 -38.56
C GLU A 152 -71.45 -14.42 -38.65
N SER A 153 -71.29 -13.10 -38.50
CA SER A 153 -72.38 -12.12 -38.65
C SER A 153 -73.04 -12.18 -40.03
N LEU A 154 -72.25 -12.29 -41.10
CA LEU A 154 -72.75 -12.49 -42.45
C LEU A 154 -73.52 -13.80 -42.59
N LEU A 155 -73.02 -14.90 -42.01
CA LEU A 155 -73.71 -16.19 -42.03
C LEU A 155 -75.09 -16.10 -41.35
N VAL A 156 -75.19 -15.43 -40.20
CA VAL A 156 -76.47 -15.17 -39.51
C VAL A 156 -77.40 -14.33 -40.40
N SER A 157 -76.87 -13.28 -41.03
CA SER A 157 -77.65 -12.39 -41.91
C SER A 157 -78.18 -13.15 -43.14
N VAL A 158 -77.36 -13.97 -43.78
CA VAL A 158 -77.75 -14.84 -44.89
C VAL A 158 -78.80 -15.84 -44.46
N GLN A 159 -78.66 -16.42 -43.27
CA GLN A 159 -79.64 -17.36 -42.74
C GLN A 159 -81.00 -16.70 -42.51
N ARG A 160 -81.01 -15.50 -41.91
CA ARG A 160 -82.22 -14.71 -41.73
C ARG A 160 -82.89 -14.35 -43.06
N LEU A 161 -82.13 -13.88 -44.05
CA LEU A 161 -82.66 -13.60 -45.39
C LEU A 161 -83.21 -14.86 -46.08
N LYS A 162 -82.59 -16.03 -45.87
CA LYS A 162 -83.11 -17.30 -46.36
C LYS A 162 -84.45 -17.66 -45.71
N ASP A 163 -84.58 -17.44 -44.41
CA ASP A 163 -85.83 -17.66 -43.66
C ASP A 163 -86.91 -16.68 -44.14
N GLU A 164 -86.61 -15.38 -44.26
CA GLU A 164 -87.53 -14.37 -44.82
C GLU A 164 -87.96 -14.72 -46.26
N ALA A 165 -87.01 -15.13 -47.12
CA ALA A 165 -87.33 -15.57 -48.48
C ALA A 165 -88.17 -16.86 -48.51
N ARG A 166 -88.00 -17.75 -47.52
CA ARG A 166 -88.84 -18.94 -47.36
C ARG A 166 -90.24 -18.55 -46.94
N ASP A 167 -90.38 -17.64 -45.98
CA ASP A 167 -91.66 -17.17 -45.46
C ASP A 167 -92.44 -16.42 -46.54
N LEU A 168 -91.79 -15.53 -47.31
CA LEU A 168 -92.38 -14.87 -48.47
C LEU A 168 -92.84 -15.86 -49.55
N ARG A 169 -92.07 -16.91 -49.83
CA ARG A 169 -92.50 -17.99 -50.75
C ARG A 169 -93.75 -18.70 -50.21
N GLN A 170 -93.83 -18.97 -48.91
CA GLN A 170 -95.03 -19.54 -48.30
C GLN A 170 -96.22 -18.58 -48.39
N GLU A 171 -96.02 -17.28 -48.14
CA GLU A 171 -97.04 -16.26 -48.32
C GLU A 171 -97.56 -16.18 -49.76
N MET A 172 -96.68 -16.30 -50.75
CA MET A 172 -97.09 -16.35 -52.16
C MET A 172 -97.93 -17.59 -52.46
N VAL A 173 -97.56 -18.77 -51.97
CA VAL A 173 -98.36 -20.00 -52.11
C VAL A 173 -99.74 -19.88 -51.43
N VAL A 174 -99.80 -19.23 -50.25
CA VAL A 174 -101.07 -18.95 -49.57
C VAL A 174 -101.90 -17.92 -50.34
N ARG A 175 -101.28 -16.88 -50.91
CA ARG A 175 -101.95 -15.91 -51.78
C ARG A 175 -102.45 -16.54 -53.06
N GLU A 176 -101.74 -17.49 -53.66
CA GLU A 176 -102.21 -18.24 -54.82
C GLU A 176 -103.46 -19.07 -54.48
N ARG A 177 -103.48 -19.72 -53.30
CA ARG A 177 -104.67 -20.44 -52.79
C ARG A 177 -105.84 -19.54 -52.38
N THR A 178 -105.57 -18.31 -51.95
CA THR A 178 -106.63 -17.34 -51.58
C THR A 178 -107.08 -16.48 -52.78
N ALA A 179 -106.24 -16.29 -53.81
CA ALA A 179 -106.58 -15.66 -55.08
C ALA A 179 -107.54 -16.51 -55.92
N ASP A 180 -107.52 -17.84 -55.78
CA ASP A 180 -108.57 -18.73 -56.31
C ASP A 180 -109.96 -18.51 -55.67
N ARG A 181 -110.08 -17.65 -54.65
CA ARG A 181 -111.37 -17.26 -54.07
C ARG A 181 -111.76 -15.80 -54.15
N MET A 182 -110.90 -14.87 -54.58
CA MET A 182 -111.33 -13.48 -54.79
C MET A 182 -110.50 -12.77 -55.87
N SER A 183 -111.14 -12.46 -56.99
CA SER A 183 -110.62 -11.61 -58.07
C SER A 183 -110.93 -10.12 -57.80
N ALA A 184 -109.87 -9.29 -57.72
CA ALA A 184 -109.64 -7.94 -58.30
C ALA A 184 -110.71 -6.79 -58.15
N PRO A 185 -110.41 -5.52 -58.57
CA PRO A 185 -109.25 -4.63 -58.38
C PRO A 185 -109.66 -3.17 -57.95
N SER A 186 -108.71 -2.23 -57.77
CA SER A 186 -108.75 -0.82 -58.28
C SER A 186 -107.64 0.10 -57.70
N SER A 187 -106.96 0.83 -58.58
CA SER A 187 -106.25 2.13 -58.31
C SER A 187 -107.24 3.31 -58.56
N PRO A 188 -107.00 4.61 -58.24
CA PRO A 188 -105.90 5.41 -58.84
C PRO A 188 -105.40 6.72 -58.10
N THR A 189 -104.37 7.34 -58.71
CA THR A 189 -104.05 8.80 -58.84
C THR A 189 -103.27 9.60 -57.76
N LEU A 190 -102.05 9.99 -58.19
CA LEU A 190 -101.25 11.24 -58.09
C LEU A 190 -101.51 12.29 -56.98
N ASP A 191 -100.41 12.76 -56.36
CA ASP A 191 -100.11 14.21 -56.27
C ASP A 191 -98.60 14.50 -56.18
N MET A 192 -98.18 15.56 -56.87
CA MET A 192 -96.84 16.14 -56.91
C MET A 192 -96.78 17.34 -55.95
N ASP A 193 -95.75 17.46 -55.10
CA ASP A 193 -94.90 18.67 -55.08
C ASP A 193 -93.75 18.64 -54.06
N LYS A 194 -92.68 19.36 -54.47
CA LYS A 194 -91.64 20.03 -53.65
C LYS A 194 -90.43 19.27 -53.07
N MET A 195 -89.41 19.14 -53.93
CA MET A 195 -88.05 19.70 -53.82
C MET A 195 -87.54 20.09 -52.41
N HIS A 196 -86.40 19.52 -51.98
CA HIS A 196 -85.18 20.30 -51.68
C HIS A 196 -83.93 19.41 -51.78
N SER A 197 -82.95 19.95 -52.48
CA SER A 197 -81.71 19.34 -52.96
C SER A 197 -80.50 19.94 -52.24
N ALA A 198 -79.60 19.09 -51.73
CA ALA A 198 -78.16 19.29 -51.50
C ALA A 198 -77.62 17.95 -50.92
N VAL A 199 -76.98 17.05 -51.67
CA VAL A 199 -75.57 17.06 -52.14
C VAL A 199 -74.64 17.48 -51.00
N GLN A 200 -73.83 16.60 -50.39
CA GLN A 200 -72.62 16.01 -50.96
C GLN A 200 -72.18 14.73 -50.24
N ALA A 201 -71.68 13.79 -51.04
CA ALA A 201 -70.86 12.67 -50.62
C ALA A 201 -69.37 12.98 -50.90
N SER A 202 -68.51 12.11 -50.35
CA SER A 202 -67.16 11.75 -50.84
C SER A 202 -65.94 12.41 -50.16
N LEU A 203 -65.33 11.63 -49.26
CA LEU A 203 -63.97 11.08 -49.38
C LEU A 203 -62.99 11.82 -50.34
N SER A 204 -61.84 12.27 -49.82
CA SER A 204 -60.46 11.95 -50.28
C SER A 204 -59.42 13.05 -49.93
N LEU A 205 -58.30 12.64 -49.34
CA LEU A 205 -56.95 13.25 -49.42
C LEU A 205 -56.44 13.15 -50.89
N PRO A 206 -55.47 13.94 -51.43
CA PRO A 206 -54.09 14.09 -50.88
C PRO A 206 -53.32 15.40 -51.25
N VAL A 207 -52.01 15.41 -50.90
CA VAL A 207 -50.86 16.16 -51.48
C VAL A 207 -50.34 17.45 -50.76
N THR A 208 -49.09 17.31 -50.28
CA THR A 208 -48.01 18.27 -49.94
C THR A 208 -47.60 19.19 -51.13
N PRO A 209 -46.86 20.34 -51.02
CA PRO A 209 -45.59 20.47 -50.28
C PRO A 209 -45.18 21.88 -49.75
N VAL A 210 -43.98 21.91 -49.12
CA VAL A 210 -43.10 23.07 -48.82
C VAL A 210 -43.51 23.96 -47.62
N GLY A 211 -42.69 24.18 -46.59
CA GLY A 211 -41.32 23.75 -46.31
C GLY A 211 -40.74 24.44 -45.06
N LYS A 212 -39.55 23.98 -44.68
CA LYS A 212 -38.52 24.57 -43.79
C LYS A 212 -38.72 24.50 -42.27
N GLY A 213 -37.91 23.64 -41.67
CA GLY A 213 -37.58 23.61 -40.25
C GLY A 213 -36.65 22.46 -39.90
N MET A 214 -35.40 22.52 -40.38
CA MET A 214 -34.22 21.82 -39.83
C MET A 214 -34.23 22.02 -38.29
N GLU A 215 -33.94 21.06 -37.40
CA GLU A 215 -32.73 20.27 -37.20
C GLU A 215 -33.06 19.10 -36.24
N HIS A 216 -32.55 17.90 -36.51
CA HIS A 216 -32.16 16.93 -35.48
C HIS A 216 -30.65 16.75 -35.66
N PRO A 217 -29.87 16.62 -34.58
CA PRO A 217 -29.52 15.26 -34.19
C PRO A 217 -29.35 15.01 -32.68
N PHE A 218 -29.71 13.78 -32.31
CA PHE A 218 -29.12 12.95 -31.25
C PHE A 218 -27.79 13.44 -30.66
N ILE A 219 -27.74 13.67 -29.34
CA ILE A 219 -26.59 13.33 -28.49
C ILE A 219 -27.09 13.00 -27.08
N ASN A 220 -26.88 11.76 -26.65
CA ASN A 220 -26.35 11.48 -25.32
C ASN A 220 -24.95 10.89 -25.59
N PRO A 221 -23.86 11.16 -24.81
CA PRO A 221 -23.86 10.81 -23.39
C PRO A 221 -22.90 11.61 -22.46
N LYS A 222 -23.02 11.33 -21.15
CA LYS A 222 -22.03 11.41 -20.05
C LYS A 222 -21.98 12.65 -19.13
N SER A 223 -22.05 12.31 -17.83
CA SER A 223 -21.23 12.81 -16.72
C SER A 223 -21.57 14.15 -16.04
N SER A 224 -22.09 14.05 -14.82
CA SER A 224 -21.78 14.93 -13.67
C SER A 224 -21.93 14.06 -12.43
N VAL A 225 -20.87 13.54 -11.83
CA VAL A 225 -20.02 14.22 -10.83
C VAL A 225 -20.85 15.07 -9.86
N LEU A 226 -20.96 14.54 -8.64
CA LEU A 226 -20.98 15.20 -7.34
C LEU A 226 -21.60 16.62 -7.28
N THR A 227 -22.78 16.72 -6.66
CA THR A 227 -23.14 17.92 -5.92
C THR A 227 -23.50 17.57 -4.48
N ASN A 228 -22.66 18.05 -3.57
CA ASN A 228 -22.86 18.08 -2.15
C ASN A 228 -23.81 19.26 -1.87
N GLY A 229 -25.00 18.99 -1.34
CA GLY A 229 -26.01 20.03 -1.06
C GLY A 229 -26.79 19.71 0.20
N CYS A 230 -26.25 20.11 1.34
CA CYS A 230 -27.00 20.19 2.60
C CYS A 230 -28.06 21.28 2.49
N GLY A 231 -29.33 20.91 2.66
CA GLY A 231 -30.48 21.80 2.83
C GLY A 231 -31.50 21.16 3.79
N PRO A 232 -32.23 21.94 4.59
CA PRO A 232 -33.09 21.45 5.68
C PRO A 232 -34.41 20.91 5.12
N GLY A 233 -34.38 19.71 4.57
CA GLY A 233 -35.54 19.08 3.94
C GLY A 233 -35.18 17.83 3.15
N GLY A 234 -34.36 16.95 3.74
CA GLY A 234 -33.89 15.74 3.07
C GLY A 234 -35.05 14.79 2.76
N SER A 235 -35.20 14.42 1.49
CA SER A 235 -36.03 13.29 1.08
C SER A 235 -35.72 12.07 1.94
N PRO A 236 -36.73 11.35 2.46
CA PRO A 236 -36.49 10.21 3.33
C PRO A 236 -35.67 9.17 2.57
N LEU A 237 -34.50 8.82 3.12
CA LEU A 237 -33.66 7.74 2.60
C LEU A 237 -34.53 6.50 2.36
N THR A 238 -34.36 5.87 1.19
CA THR A 238 -35.07 4.62 0.88
C THR A 238 -34.81 3.59 1.99
N PRO A 239 -35.78 2.73 2.33
CA PRO A 239 -35.61 1.73 3.40
C PRO A 239 -34.31 0.92 3.26
N SER A 240 -33.92 0.58 2.03
CA SER A 240 -32.67 -0.13 1.74
C SER A 240 -31.41 0.71 2.02
N ALA A 241 -31.40 2.00 1.67
CA ALA A 241 -30.26 2.89 1.97
C ALA A 241 -30.09 3.10 3.47
N ARG A 242 -31.20 3.19 4.21
CA ARG A 242 -31.21 3.32 5.68
C ARG A 242 -30.64 2.07 6.37
N ILE A 243 -31.08 0.88 5.96
CA ILE A 243 -30.59 -0.40 6.53
C ILE A 243 -29.10 -0.58 6.21
N SER A 244 -28.67 -0.30 4.98
CA SER A 244 -27.26 -0.36 4.60
C SER A 244 -26.40 0.61 5.42
N ALA A 245 -26.86 1.85 5.63
CA ALA A 245 -26.15 2.82 6.44
C ALA A 245 -26.04 2.38 7.91
N LEU A 246 -27.10 1.82 8.49
CA LEU A 246 -27.09 1.29 9.86
C LEU A 246 -26.14 0.09 10.03
N ASN A 247 -26.09 -0.80 9.04
CA ASN A 247 -25.15 -1.93 9.06
C ASN A 247 -23.70 -1.46 9.00
N ILE A 248 -23.39 -0.49 8.13
CA ILE A 248 -22.05 0.10 8.04
C ILE A 248 -21.66 0.77 9.37
N VAL A 249 -22.56 1.56 9.96
CA VAL A 249 -22.32 2.20 11.26
C VAL A 249 -22.13 1.16 12.37
N GLY A 250 -22.94 0.09 12.37
CA GLY A 250 -22.81 -1.04 13.30
C GLY A 250 -21.46 -1.76 13.18
N ASP A 251 -20.99 -1.99 11.96
CA ASP A 251 -19.69 -2.61 11.69
C ASP A 251 -18.53 -1.70 12.10
N LEU A 252 -18.64 -0.39 11.87
CA LEU A 252 -17.65 0.59 12.33
C LEU A 252 -17.56 0.60 13.85
N LEU A 253 -18.69 0.66 14.57
CA LEU A 253 -18.71 0.63 16.04
C LEU A 253 -18.08 -0.66 16.59
N ARG A 254 -18.35 -1.81 15.97
CA ARG A 254 -17.74 -3.08 16.36
C ARG A 254 -16.23 -3.10 16.12
N LYS A 255 -15.76 -2.55 14.99
CA LYS A 255 -14.34 -2.40 14.68
C LYS A 255 -13.64 -1.42 15.63
N VAL A 256 -14.27 -0.30 15.97
CA VAL A 256 -13.75 0.68 16.94
C VAL A 256 -13.64 0.03 18.32
N GLY A 257 -14.65 -0.68 18.80
CA GLY A 257 -14.58 -1.39 20.08
C GLY A 257 -13.47 -2.47 20.14
N ALA A 258 -13.25 -3.18 19.03
CA ALA A 258 -12.13 -4.13 18.93
C ALA A 258 -10.77 -3.42 18.92
N LEU A 259 -10.68 -2.25 18.27
CA LEU A 259 -9.46 -1.43 18.24
C LEU A 259 -9.15 -0.85 19.63
N GLU A 260 -10.16 -0.36 20.35
CA GLU A 260 -10.04 0.13 21.72
C GLU A 260 -9.58 -0.97 22.69
N SER A 261 -10.13 -2.18 22.56
CA SER A 261 -9.70 -3.33 23.35
C SER A 261 -8.24 -3.70 23.10
N LYS A 262 -7.80 -3.69 21.83
CA LYS A 262 -6.38 -3.91 21.48
C LYS A 262 -5.48 -2.80 22.01
N LEU A 263 -5.92 -1.54 21.93
CA LEU A 263 -5.16 -0.39 22.42
C LEU A 263 -5.03 -0.40 23.95
N ALA A 264 -6.07 -0.82 24.65
CA ALA A 264 -6.03 -1.06 26.10
C ALA A 264 -5.03 -2.18 26.44
N ALA A 265 -5.05 -3.29 25.69
CA ALA A 265 -4.08 -4.38 25.85
C ALA A 265 -2.64 -3.93 25.60
N CYS A 266 -2.38 -3.12 24.58
CA CYS A 266 -1.05 -2.54 24.31
C CYS A 266 -0.59 -1.60 25.43
N ARG A 267 -1.49 -0.78 25.99
CA ARG A 267 -1.17 0.07 27.15
C ARG A 267 -0.81 -0.76 28.38
N ASN A 268 -1.53 -1.85 28.64
CA ASN A 268 -1.22 -2.76 29.74
C ASN A 268 0.12 -3.48 29.51
N PHE A 269 0.39 -3.94 28.29
CA PHE A 269 1.68 -4.56 27.94
C PHE A 269 2.86 -3.59 28.09
N ALA A 270 2.68 -2.32 27.72
CA ALA A 270 3.70 -1.28 27.92
C ALA A 270 3.93 -0.97 29.41
N LYS A 271 2.86 -0.94 30.22
CA LYS A 271 2.96 -0.80 31.67
C LYS A 271 3.67 -2.00 32.30
N ASP A 272 3.34 -3.22 31.89
CA ASP A 272 3.97 -4.45 32.39
C ASP A 272 5.45 -4.53 32.02
N GLN A 273 5.85 -4.07 30.82
CA GLN A 273 7.26 -3.93 30.45
C GLN A 273 7.98 -2.89 31.32
N ALA A 274 7.35 -1.75 31.59
CA ALA A 274 7.94 -0.73 32.47
C ALA A 274 8.13 -1.26 33.90
N VAL A 275 7.15 -2.03 34.41
CA VAL A 275 7.20 -2.64 35.74
C VAL A 275 8.30 -3.73 35.81
N ARG A 276 8.41 -4.61 34.81
CA ARG A 276 9.50 -5.63 34.76
C ARG A 276 10.90 -5.00 34.67
N LYS A 277 11.03 -3.87 33.99
CA LYS A 277 12.30 -3.14 33.90
C LYS A 277 12.72 -2.58 35.27
N THR A 278 11.76 -2.08 36.07
CA THR A 278 11.99 -1.61 37.44
C THR A 278 12.38 -2.73 38.41
N TYR A 279 11.78 -3.92 38.30
CA TYR A 279 12.15 -5.08 39.13
C TYR A 279 13.51 -5.71 38.73
N SER A 280 13.92 -5.59 37.46
CA SER A 280 15.24 -6.04 37.01
C SER A 280 16.36 -5.09 37.47
N THR A 281 16.07 -3.80 37.59
CA THR A 281 17.03 -2.81 38.13
C THR A 281 17.17 -2.87 39.65
N SER A 282 16.14 -3.31 40.39
CA SER A 282 16.23 -3.44 41.85
C SER A 282 16.85 -4.77 42.33
N SER A 283 16.77 -5.84 41.53
CA SER A 283 17.42 -7.12 41.83
C SER A 283 18.93 -7.13 41.55
N THR A 284 19.40 -6.29 40.63
CA THR A 284 20.85 -6.14 40.34
C THR A 284 21.58 -5.31 41.41
N ASN A 285 20.85 -4.51 42.20
CA ASN A 285 21.43 -3.61 43.21
C ASN A 285 21.67 -4.24 44.60
N MET A 286 21.49 -5.56 44.76
CA MET A 286 21.70 -6.23 46.06
C MET A 286 22.92 -7.14 46.13
N ILE A 287 23.75 -7.24 45.07
CA ILE A 287 24.88 -8.19 45.01
C ILE A 287 26.27 -7.52 44.91
N THR A 288 26.39 -6.19 44.90
CA THR A 288 27.74 -5.57 44.89
C THR A 288 27.77 -4.31 45.72
N GLY A 289 28.10 -4.47 47.01
CA GLY A 289 28.65 -3.38 47.80
C GLY A 289 30.08 -3.10 47.34
N ASN A 290 30.30 -1.91 46.79
CA ASN A 290 31.40 -0.99 47.16
C ASN A 290 31.49 0.21 46.19
N GLY A 291 31.32 1.40 46.78
CA GLY A 291 32.04 2.66 46.51
C GLY A 291 32.13 3.21 45.08
N ASN A 292 31.32 4.23 44.75
CA ASN A 292 31.82 5.61 44.66
C ASN A 292 30.69 6.59 44.34
N LEU A 293 30.58 7.65 45.15
CA LEU A 293 29.73 8.80 44.88
C LEU A 293 30.49 9.78 43.99
N ILE A 294 30.04 9.99 42.76
CA ILE A 294 30.33 11.22 42.00
C ILE A 294 29.08 11.65 41.21
N ASN A 295 28.39 12.62 41.81
CA ASN A 295 27.83 13.84 41.22
C ASN A 295 27.38 13.88 39.73
N SER A 296 26.07 14.15 39.57
CA SER A 296 25.40 15.01 38.57
C SER A 296 25.91 15.07 37.11
N ASN A 297 25.09 14.56 36.17
CA ASN A 297 24.45 15.43 35.17
C ASN A 297 23.37 14.71 34.38
N ALA A 298 22.17 15.28 34.40
CA ALA A 298 21.08 14.93 33.51
C ALA A 298 21.36 15.47 32.11
N THR A 299 21.62 14.58 31.14
CA THR A 299 21.49 14.91 29.72
C THR A 299 20.54 13.91 29.07
N LYS A 300 19.29 14.35 28.90
CA LYS A 300 18.31 13.76 28.01
C LYS A 300 18.75 14.09 26.58
N PHE A 301 19.39 13.16 25.89
CA PHE A 301 19.48 13.22 24.43
C PHE A 301 18.20 12.63 23.84
N SER A 302 17.28 13.52 23.49
CA SER A 302 16.21 13.22 22.54
C SER A 302 16.74 13.50 21.14
N HIS A 303 17.21 12.47 20.42
CA HIS A 303 17.38 12.58 18.97
C HIS A 303 16.15 12.00 18.27
N SER A 304 15.28 12.92 17.84
CA SER A 304 14.28 12.69 16.81
C SER A 304 14.98 12.38 15.49
N LEU A 305 14.64 11.26 14.86
CA LEU A 305 15.06 10.93 13.50
C LEU A 305 14.37 11.89 12.52
N HIS A 306 15.06 12.96 12.13
CA HIS A 306 14.66 13.78 10.99
C HIS A 306 15.13 13.10 9.70
N THR A 307 14.18 12.55 8.95
CA THR A 307 14.33 12.23 7.53
C THR A 307 14.46 13.55 6.77
N THR A 308 15.62 13.83 6.17
CA THR A 308 15.76 14.90 5.18
C THR A 308 15.77 14.30 3.78
N TYR A 309 14.67 14.54 3.09
CA TYR A 309 14.47 14.40 1.66
C TYR A 309 15.54 15.23 0.92
N TYR A 310 16.30 14.64 0.00
CA TYR A 310 17.06 15.41 -0.98
C TYR A 310 16.15 15.69 -2.17
N ASP A 311 15.67 16.94 -2.25
CA ASP A 311 15.08 17.52 -3.45
C ASP A 311 16.20 18.03 -4.36
N LYS A 312 16.10 17.75 -5.65
CA LYS A 312 17.16 17.94 -6.65
C LYS A 312 16.63 18.84 -7.76
N THR A 313 16.50 20.13 -7.50
CA THR A 313 16.34 21.14 -8.55
C THR A 313 16.92 22.50 -8.13
N ALA A 314 18.04 22.90 -8.74
CA ALA A 314 18.33 24.30 -9.07
C ALA A 314 19.52 24.35 -10.03
N VAL A 315 19.20 24.78 -11.24
CA VAL A 315 20.10 25.08 -12.36
C VAL A 315 20.56 26.54 -12.22
N ASN A 316 21.67 26.88 -12.88
CA ASN A 316 22.41 28.17 -12.94
C ASN A 316 23.54 28.22 -11.91
N GLY A 317 24.82 28.28 -12.27
CA GLY A 317 25.47 28.81 -13.47
C GLY A 317 26.46 29.87 -12.99
N LEU A 318 27.77 29.65 -13.22
CA LEU A 318 28.83 30.66 -13.34
C LEU A 318 30.18 29.94 -13.63
N ASP A 319 30.98 30.57 -14.51
CA ASP A 319 32.04 30.01 -15.36
C ASP A 319 33.32 29.49 -14.67
N PRO A 320 34.11 28.63 -15.38
CA PRO A 320 35.48 28.28 -15.01
C PRO A 320 36.49 29.10 -15.82
N SER A 321 37.46 29.74 -15.17
CA SER A 321 38.69 30.18 -15.84
C SER A 321 39.87 30.29 -14.88
N THR A 322 40.98 29.70 -15.35
CA THR A 322 42.38 29.94 -14.97
C THR A 322 42.79 29.59 -13.53
N LEU A 323 43.61 28.55 -13.39
CA LEU A 323 45.06 28.71 -13.13
C LEU A 323 45.77 27.34 -13.15
N THR A 324 46.56 27.16 -14.21
CA THR A 324 48.00 26.84 -14.19
C THR A 324 48.49 25.62 -13.41
N ALA A 325 48.89 24.63 -14.20
CA ALA A 325 49.80 23.54 -13.88
C ALA A 325 51.12 24.01 -13.23
N LEU A 326 51.63 23.23 -12.29
CA LEU A 326 53.08 23.08 -12.13
C LEU A 326 53.42 21.61 -11.88
N ALA A 327 54.22 21.08 -12.79
CA ALA A 327 54.73 19.72 -12.81
C ALA A 327 55.87 19.50 -11.81
N SER A 328 56.14 18.23 -11.49
CA SER A 328 57.51 17.76 -11.22
C SER A 328 57.68 16.31 -11.67
N PRO A 329 58.92 15.91 -12.06
CA PRO A 329 59.12 15.15 -13.28
C PRO A 329 59.66 13.72 -13.07
N ARG A 330 59.53 12.94 -14.14
CA ARG A 330 60.39 11.83 -14.63
C ARG A 330 60.85 10.77 -13.61
N ASN A 331 60.42 9.54 -13.88
CA ASN A 331 61.34 8.41 -13.82
C ASN A 331 61.51 7.83 -15.23
N VAL A 332 62.78 7.74 -15.65
CA VAL A 332 63.24 7.30 -16.97
C VAL A 332 63.51 5.80 -16.87
N SER A 333 62.98 5.01 -17.80
CA SER A 333 63.46 3.65 -18.08
C SER A 333 63.88 3.58 -19.55
N PRO A 334 65.04 2.97 -19.89
CA PRO A 334 65.62 2.99 -21.23
C PRO A 334 65.28 1.67 -21.99
N PRO A 335 65.79 1.41 -23.22
CA PRO A 335 64.99 1.40 -24.43
C PRO A 335 64.89 0.00 -25.07
N GLY A 336 63.83 -0.26 -25.85
CA GLY A 336 63.70 -1.54 -26.55
C GLY A 336 62.69 -1.52 -27.71
N MET A 337 63.15 -0.99 -28.85
CA MET A 337 62.79 -1.34 -30.23
C MET A 337 61.31 -1.30 -30.68
N LEU A 338 61.02 -0.35 -31.58
CA LEU A 338 59.94 -0.34 -32.57
C LEU A 338 60.53 -0.77 -33.96
N PRO A 339 59.76 -0.89 -35.06
CA PRO A 339 58.37 -1.35 -35.28
C PRO A 339 58.27 -2.35 -36.47
N LEU A 340 57.05 -2.81 -36.84
CA LEU A 340 56.50 -3.05 -38.20
C LEU A 340 55.34 -4.06 -38.10
N THR A 341 54.07 -3.63 -38.19
CA THR A 341 53.23 -3.57 -39.40
C THR A 341 53.04 -4.91 -40.13
N VAL A 342 51.83 -5.49 -40.00
CA VAL A 342 51.00 -5.98 -41.11
C VAL A 342 49.56 -5.59 -40.79
#